data_AF-X1MNL0-F1
#
_entry.id   AF-X1MNL0-F1
#
_cell.length_a   1.000
_cell.length_b   1.000
_cell.length_c   1.000
_cell.angle_alpha   90.00
_cell.angle_beta   90.00
_cell.angle_gamma   90.00
#
_symmetry.space_group_name_H-M   'P 1'
#
loop_
_entity.id
_entity.type
_entity.pdbx_description
1 polymer ?
#
loop_
_entity_poly.entity_id
_entity_poly.type
_entity_poly.pdbx_seq_one_letter_code
_entity_poly.pdbx_strand_id
1 'polypeptide(L)'
;VLPAMSKVFQFLSHHLENNPLSTWAEFRWGELIFSILWLYERTGQKDLLVLAERIQEQGFDWSSFFREFPFKGKIAKGEEGYDFRTHGVNIAMGLKVPGLWHLFSHDNEEKMVVYTALKNLDQFHGQVTGVYSSDGHLAGLNPWQGTELCSVVEMMFSLEVLISIFGDCQFADRLEKIAFNALPATFS
;
A
#
# COMPACT_ATOMS: atom_id res chain seq x y z
N VAL A 1 -0.57 -23.67 10.17
CA VAL A 1 -0.83 -22.34 9.58
C VAL A 1 -2.13 -22.31 8.78
N LEU A 2 -2.27 -23.11 7.70
CA LEU A 2 -3.48 -23.08 6.84
C LEU A 2 -4.82 -23.21 7.60
N PRO A 3 -5.01 -24.19 8.53
CA PRO A 3 -6.29 -24.31 9.22
C PRO A 3 -6.62 -23.12 10.14
N ALA A 4 -5.60 -22.43 10.65
CA ALA A 4 -5.79 -21.24 11.48
C ALA A 4 -6.23 -20.04 10.62
N MET A 5 -5.57 -19.82 9.48
CA MET A 5 -5.94 -18.76 8.54
C MET A 5 -7.35 -18.97 7.99
N SER A 6 -7.71 -20.20 7.58
CA SER A 6 -9.07 -20.49 7.12
C SER A 6 -10.13 -20.16 8.18
N LYS A 7 -9.90 -20.52 9.45
CA LYS A 7 -10.83 -20.17 10.54
C LYS A 7 -10.93 -18.67 10.77
N VAL A 8 -9.80 -17.95 10.70
CA VAL A 8 -9.77 -16.49 10.85
C VAL A 8 -10.54 -15.80 9.72
N PHE A 9 -10.33 -16.21 8.46
CA PHE A 9 -11.03 -15.62 7.32
C PHE A 9 -12.52 -16.00 7.28
N GLN A 10 -12.89 -17.22 7.70
CA GLN A 10 -14.29 -17.58 7.90
C GLN A 10 -14.94 -16.69 8.97
N PHE A 11 -14.27 -16.46 10.10
CA PHE A 11 -14.77 -15.54 11.12
C PHE A 11 -14.91 -14.12 10.57
N LEU A 12 -13.88 -13.59 9.89
CA LEU A 12 -13.88 -12.24 9.33
C LEU A 12 -15.00 -12.04 8.31
N SER A 13 -15.28 -13.05 7.48
CA SER A 13 -16.37 -12.98 6.50
C SER A 13 -17.72 -12.66 7.13
N HIS A 14 -18.03 -13.25 8.30
CA HIS A 14 -19.27 -12.96 9.03
C HIS A 14 -19.16 -11.68 9.85
N HIS A 15 -17.98 -11.40 10.42
CA HIS A 15 -17.78 -10.23 11.27
C HIS A 15 -17.94 -8.92 10.50
N LEU A 16 -17.42 -8.86 9.26
CA LEU A 16 -17.46 -7.67 8.39
C LEU A 16 -18.87 -7.30 7.90
N GLU A 17 -19.87 -8.17 8.05
CA GLU A 17 -21.27 -7.85 7.72
C GLU A 17 -21.86 -6.84 8.70
N ASN A 18 -21.46 -6.95 9.97
CA ASN A 18 -21.98 -6.10 11.05
C ASN A 18 -20.94 -5.07 11.54
N ASN A 19 -19.67 -5.24 11.16
CA ASN A 19 -18.55 -4.42 11.61
C ASN A 19 -17.66 -4.09 10.41
N PRO A 20 -18.09 -3.15 9.54
CA PRO A 20 -17.31 -2.80 8.37
C PRO A 20 -15.93 -2.22 8.75
N LEU A 21 -14.99 -2.28 7.81
CA LEU A 21 -13.67 -1.68 7.98
C LEU A 21 -13.79 -0.20 8.36
N SER A 22 -12.97 0.21 9.33
CA SER A 22 -12.92 1.59 9.79
C SER A 22 -11.54 1.92 10.32
N THR A 23 -11.20 3.20 10.37
CA THR A 23 -9.90 3.70 10.87
C THR A 23 -8.74 3.04 10.12
N TRP A 24 -7.70 2.54 10.80
CA TRP A 24 -6.55 1.88 10.16
C TRP A 24 -6.92 0.75 9.21
N ALA A 25 -7.95 -0.03 9.52
CA ALA A 25 -8.34 -1.18 8.73
C ALA A 25 -8.85 -0.77 7.33
N GLU A 26 -9.50 0.38 7.24
CA GLU A 26 -9.96 0.99 5.98
C GLU A 26 -8.80 1.38 5.07
N PHE A 27 -7.61 1.66 5.59
CA PHE A 27 -6.45 2.07 4.78
C PHE A 27 -5.46 0.94 4.52
N ARG A 28 -5.43 -0.07 5.39
CA ARG A 28 -4.47 -1.19 5.36
C ARG A 28 -5.08 -2.49 4.84
N TRP A 29 -6.23 -2.42 4.21
CA TRP A 29 -6.97 -3.59 3.71
C TRP A 29 -6.17 -4.43 2.69
N GLY A 30 -5.28 -3.81 1.92
CA GLY A 30 -4.40 -4.51 0.96
C GLY A 30 -3.54 -5.60 1.60
N GLU A 31 -3.11 -5.43 2.85
CA GLU A 31 -2.33 -6.44 3.59
C GLU A 31 -3.14 -7.72 3.83
N LEU A 32 -4.44 -7.55 4.08
CA LEU A 32 -5.37 -8.67 4.28
C LEU A 32 -5.63 -9.39 2.96
N ILE A 33 -5.82 -8.64 1.86
CA ILE A 33 -5.99 -9.20 0.51
C ILE A 33 -4.80 -10.05 0.09
N PHE A 34 -3.58 -9.56 0.29
CA PHE A 34 -2.37 -10.33 -0.02
C PHE A 34 -2.36 -11.69 0.70
N SER A 35 -2.70 -11.69 1.99
CA SER A 35 -2.78 -12.91 2.81
C SER A 35 -3.90 -13.87 2.36
N ILE A 36 -5.04 -13.31 1.93
CA ILE A 36 -6.17 -14.08 1.39
C ILE A 36 -5.79 -14.76 0.08
N LEU A 37 -5.16 -14.02 -0.85
CA LEU A 37 -4.70 -14.56 -2.13
C LEU A 37 -3.67 -15.67 -1.93
N TRP A 38 -2.71 -15.49 -1.02
CA TRP A 38 -1.73 -16.52 -0.69
C TRP A 38 -2.36 -17.83 -0.19
N LEU A 39 -3.44 -17.74 0.59
CA LEU A 39 -4.19 -18.91 1.06
C LEU A 39 -5.04 -19.52 -0.05
N TYR A 40 -5.65 -18.68 -0.88
CA TYR A 40 -6.44 -19.11 -2.03
C TYR A 40 -5.61 -19.95 -3.00
N GLU A 41 -4.40 -19.50 -3.36
CA GLU A 41 -3.50 -20.25 -4.25
C GLU A 41 -3.17 -21.67 -3.74
N ARG A 42 -3.18 -21.88 -2.41
CA ARG A 42 -2.85 -23.16 -1.78
C ARG A 42 -4.04 -24.08 -1.55
N THR A 43 -5.23 -23.51 -1.46
CA THR A 43 -6.43 -24.23 -1.01
C THR A 43 -7.54 -24.28 -2.04
N GLY A 44 -7.58 -23.36 -3.01
CA GLY A 44 -8.64 -23.21 -4.00
C GLY A 44 -10.00 -22.79 -3.41
N GLN A 45 -10.06 -22.37 -2.14
CA GLN A 45 -11.32 -22.01 -1.47
C GLN A 45 -11.90 -20.73 -2.05
N LYS A 46 -12.95 -20.84 -2.86
CA LYS A 46 -13.55 -19.70 -3.58
C LYS A 46 -14.16 -18.63 -2.67
N ASP A 47 -14.64 -19.01 -1.48
CA ASP A 47 -15.20 -18.07 -0.50
C ASP A 47 -14.19 -17.00 -0.06
N LEU A 48 -12.89 -17.28 -0.19
CA LEU A 48 -11.82 -16.31 0.04
C LEU A 48 -11.85 -15.14 -0.94
N LEU A 49 -12.24 -15.38 -2.21
CA LEU A 49 -12.34 -14.32 -3.21
C LEU A 49 -13.55 -13.42 -2.93
N VAL A 50 -14.67 -14.00 -2.49
CA VAL A 50 -15.85 -13.24 -2.07
C VAL A 50 -15.53 -12.34 -0.87
N LEU A 51 -14.75 -12.86 0.08
CA LEU A 51 -14.25 -12.05 1.20
C LEU A 51 -13.34 -10.92 0.73
N ALA A 52 -12.44 -11.18 -0.24
CA ALA A 52 -11.55 -10.17 -0.80
C ALA A 52 -12.31 -9.01 -1.46
N GLU A 53 -13.33 -9.32 -2.26
CA GLU A 53 -14.20 -8.31 -2.88
C GLU A 53 -14.89 -7.44 -1.82
N ARG A 54 -15.49 -8.04 -0.79
CA ARG A 54 -16.14 -7.31 0.31
C ARG A 54 -15.15 -6.40 1.06
N ILE A 55 -13.93 -6.86 1.30
CA ILE A 55 -12.88 -6.06 1.95
C ILE A 55 -12.50 -4.86 1.09
N GLN A 56 -12.40 -5.05 -0.23
CA GLN A 56 -12.11 -3.96 -1.15
C GLN A 56 -13.25 -2.94 -1.21
N GLU A 57 -14.51 -3.38 -1.24
CA GLU A 57 -15.69 -2.49 -1.22
C GLU A 57 -15.75 -1.60 0.03
N GLN A 58 -15.28 -2.11 1.17
CA GLN A 58 -15.23 -1.39 2.44
C GLN A 58 -13.93 -0.57 2.63
N GLY A 59 -12.93 -0.79 1.78
CA GLY A 59 -11.61 -0.18 1.89
C GLY A 59 -11.54 1.20 1.24
N PHE A 60 -10.52 1.96 1.62
CA PHE A 60 -10.20 3.22 0.99
C PHE A 60 -9.74 3.01 -0.46
N ASP A 61 -10.27 3.82 -1.39
CA ASP A 61 -9.93 3.78 -2.81
C ASP A 61 -8.56 4.43 -3.08
N TRP A 62 -7.53 3.61 -2.92
CA TRP A 62 -6.14 3.98 -3.22
C TRP A 62 -5.92 4.34 -4.69
N SER A 63 -6.63 3.69 -5.61
CA SER A 63 -6.42 3.92 -7.05
C SER A 63 -6.89 5.32 -7.47
N SER A 64 -8.07 5.73 -7.02
CA SER A 64 -8.56 7.10 -7.25
C SER A 64 -7.73 8.13 -6.50
N PHE A 65 -7.35 7.85 -5.24
CA PHE A 65 -6.49 8.73 -4.46
C PHE A 65 -5.14 9.02 -5.15
N PHE A 66 -4.49 8.01 -5.71
CA PHE A 66 -3.22 8.20 -6.41
C PHE A 66 -3.33 8.90 -7.77
N ARG A 67 -4.47 8.74 -8.46
CA ARG A 67 -4.75 9.48 -9.71
C ARG A 67 -4.88 10.98 -9.46
N GLU A 68 -5.59 11.37 -8.40
CA GLU A 68 -5.83 12.77 -8.09
C GLU A 68 -4.67 13.44 -7.32
N PHE A 69 -4.07 12.69 -6.39
CA PHE A 69 -2.97 13.07 -5.52
C PHE A 69 -3.02 14.53 -5.02
N PRO A 70 -3.96 14.86 -4.11
CA PRO A 70 -4.23 16.25 -3.73
C PRO A 70 -3.14 16.89 -2.85
N PHE A 71 -2.27 16.09 -2.23
CA PHE A 71 -1.31 16.56 -1.24
C PHE A 71 0.08 16.77 -1.85
N LYS A 72 0.49 18.04 -2.01
CA LYS A 72 1.70 18.43 -2.76
C LYS A 72 2.80 19.09 -1.90
N GLY A 73 2.64 19.06 -0.58
CA GLY A 73 3.54 19.71 0.38
C GLY A 73 3.53 19.02 1.74
N LYS A 74 4.33 19.54 2.69
CA LYS A 74 4.33 19.02 4.07
C LYS A 74 2.93 19.17 4.66
N ILE A 75 2.43 18.10 5.29
CA ILE A 75 1.17 18.09 6.02
C ILE A 75 1.49 18.24 7.51
N ALA A 76 1.09 19.36 8.10
CA ALA A 76 1.26 19.62 9.53
C ALA A 76 -0.01 19.27 10.32
N LYS A 77 0.16 19.08 11.63
CA LYS A 77 -0.94 18.78 12.54
C LYS A 77 -2.00 19.88 12.50
N GLY A 78 -3.25 19.49 12.23
CA GLY A 78 -4.38 20.40 12.12
C GLY A 78 -4.65 20.94 10.72
N GLU A 79 -3.80 20.59 9.73
CA GLU A 79 -4.05 20.88 8.32
C GLU A 79 -4.95 19.81 7.69
N GLU A 80 -5.57 20.17 6.56
CA GLU A 80 -6.29 19.22 5.73
C GLU A 80 -5.35 18.08 5.31
N GLY A 81 -5.84 16.85 5.44
CA GLY A 81 -5.07 15.66 5.14
C GLY A 81 -4.23 15.15 6.29
N TYR A 82 -4.19 15.80 7.47
CA TYR A 82 -3.60 15.19 8.68
C TYR A 82 -4.49 14.06 9.22
N ASP A 83 -4.57 12.97 8.46
CA ASP A 83 -5.35 11.77 8.73
C ASP A 83 -4.70 10.53 8.08
N PHE A 84 -5.38 9.39 8.15
CA PHE A 84 -4.86 8.11 7.68
C PHE A 84 -4.47 8.07 6.19
N ARG A 85 -4.99 8.97 5.34
CA ARG A 85 -4.71 9.03 3.89
C ARG A 85 -3.30 9.49 3.58
N THR A 86 -2.74 10.40 4.39
CA THR A 86 -1.40 10.95 4.19
C THR A 86 -0.36 10.33 5.10
N HIS A 87 -0.78 9.41 5.98
CA HIS A 87 0.12 8.69 6.87
C HIS A 87 1.17 7.93 6.05
N GLY A 88 2.45 8.15 6.35
CA GLY A 88 3.57 7.67 5.54
C GLY A 88 3.49 6.17 5.26
N VAL A 89 3.25 5.35 6.28
CA VAL A 89 3.14 3.88 6.11
C VAL A 89 1.92 3.47 5.32
N ASN A 90 0.79 4.18 5.48
CA ASN A 90 -0.43 3.79 4.79
C ASN A 90 -0.28 4.03 3.28
N ILE A 91 0.38 5.12 2.88
CA ILE A 91 0.75 5.36 1.48
C ILE A 91 1.67 4.24 0.98
N ALA A 92 2.68 3.86 1.76
CA ALA A 92 3.63 2.81 1.37
C ALA A 92 2.92 1.48 1.12
N MET A 93 2.04 1.06 2.05
CA MET A 93 1.18 -0.12 1.90
C MET A 93 0.21 0.03 0.72
N GLY A 94 -0.39 1.21 0.57
CA GLY A 94 -1.36 1.52 -0.49
C GLY A 94 -0.79 1.37 -1.90
N LEU A 95 0.52 1.57 -2.11
CA LEU A 95 1.15 1.44 -3.44
C LEU A 95 0.93 0.08 -4.11
N LYS A 96 0.82 -1.01 -3.34
CA LYS A 96 0.55 -2.35 -3.91
C LYS A 96 -0.92 -2.56 -4.27
N VAL A 97 -1.82 -1.78 -3.70
CA VAL A 97 -3.27 -1.98 -3.78
C VAL A 97 -3.80 -1.92 -5.21
N PRO A 98 -3.44 -0.94 -6.06
CA PRO A 98 -3.82 -0.96 -7.48
C PRO A 98 -3.41 -2.27 -8.19
N GLY A 99 -2.20 -2.76 -7.91
CA GLY A 99 -1.71 -4.03 -8.45
C GLY A 99 -2.50 -5.23 -7.94
N LEU A 100 -2.85 -5.27 -6.65
CA LEU A 100 -3.72 -6.32 -6.11
C LEU A 100 -5.12 -6.25 -6.74
N TRP A 101 -5.65 -5.04 -6.95
CA TRP A 101 -6.96 -4.84 -7.56
C TRP A 101 -7.02 -5.27 -9.02
N HIS A 102 -5.94 -5.04 -9.77
CA HIS A 102 -5.78 -5.55 -11.14
C HIS A 102 -6.05 -7.06 -11.27
N LEU A 103 -5.70 -7.85 -10.24
CA LEU A 103 -5.95 -9.29 -10.25
C LEU A 103 -7.44 -9.65 -10.24
N PHE A 104 -8.30 -8.77 -9.73
CA PHE A 104 -9.76 -8.94 -9.67
C PHE A 104 -10.47 -8.22 -10.82
N SER A 105 -10.13 -6.95 -11.05
CA SER A 105 -10.80 -6.12 -12.05
C SER A 105 -10.36 -6.42 -13.49
N HIS A 106 -9.17 -7.00 -13.65
CA HIS A 106 -8.47 -7.16 -14.94
C HIS A 106 -8.27 -5.83 -15.70
N ASP A 107 -8.34 -4.69 -14.99
CA ASP A 107 -8.11 -3.37 -15.58
C ASP A 107 -6.61 -3.09 -15.68
N ASN A 108 -6.11 -2.94 -16.91
CA ASN A 108 -4.70 -2.67 -17.17
C ASN A 108 -4.28 -1.24 -16.77
N GLU A 109 -5.24 -0.33 -16.57
CA GLU A 109 -4.96 1.05 -16.13
C GLU A 109 -4.39 1.10 -14.71
N GLU A 110 -4.65 0.08 -13.87
CA GLU A 110 -4.12 0.04 -12.51
C GLU A 110 -2.58 0.06 -12.45
N LYS A 111 -1.90 -0.52 -13.45
CA LYS A 111 -0.43 -0.40 -13.57
C LYS A 111 -0.01 1.06 -13.77
N MET A 112 -0.76 1.82 -14.57
CA MET A 112 -0.50 3.24 -14.81
C MET A 112 -0.81 4.10 -13.58
N VAL A 113 -1.78 3.70 -12.77
CA VAL A 113 -2.05 4.34 -11.47
C VAL A 113 -0.83 4.23 -10.55
N VAL A 114 -0.19 3.07 -10.47
CA VAL A 114 1.04 2.88 -9.66
C VAL A 114 2.17 3.79 -10.14
N TYR A 115 2.42 3.88 -11.45
CA TYR A 115 3.42 4.82 -11.97
C TYR A 115 3.10 6.26 -11.65
N THR A 116 1.83 6.63 -11.75
CA THR A 116 1.36 7.98 -11.42
C THR A 116 1.57 8.26 -9.93
N ALA A 117 1.26 7.30 -9.06
CA ALA A 117 1.51 7.38 -7.63
C ALA A 117 2.99 7.63 -7.32
N LEU A 118 3.87 6.79 -7.86
CA LEU A 118 5.32 6.89 -7.66
C LEU A 118 5.86 8.23 -8.19
N LYS A 119 5.43 8.66 -9.38
CA LYS A 119 5.83 9.94 -9.98
C LYS A 119 5.39 11.13 -9.12
N ASN A 120 4.16 11.11 -8.62
CA ASN A 120 3.63 12.17 -7.77
C ASN A 120 4.36 12.22 -6.42
N LEU A 121 4.59 11.06 -5.80
CA LEU A 121 5.38 10.96 -4.58
C LEU A 121 6.80 11.50 -4.79
N ASP A 122 7.44 11.15 -5.90
CA ASP A 122 8.77 11.67 -6.24
C ASP A 122 8.77 13.18 -6.44
N GLN A 123 7.78 13.69 -7.18
CA GLN A 123 7.68 15.10 -7.51
C GLN A 123 7.47 15.99 -6.27
N PHE A 124 6.66 15.55 -5.30
CA PHE A 124 6.24 16.40 -4.18
C PHE A 124 6.91 16.05 -2.85
N HIS A 125 7.38 14.82 -2.69
CA HIS A 125 7.90 14.31 -1.42
C HIS A 125 9.18 13.48 -1.56
N GLY A 126 9.65 13.23 -2.78
CA GLY A 126 10.75 12.32 -3.07
C GLY A 126 12.06 12.69 -2.40
N GLN A 127 12.80 11.68 -1.98
CA GLN A 127 14.18 11.78 -1.51
C GLN A 127 15.11 11.00 -2.44
N VAL A 128 16.40 11.35 -2.43
CA VAL A 128 17.42 10.71 -3.28
C VAL A 128 17.56 9.20 -3.02
N THR A 129 17.12 8.74 -1.86
CA THR A 129 17.13 7.33 -1.45
C THR A 129 16.05 6.48 -2.14
N GLY A 130 15.16 7.08 -2.93
CA GLY A 130 14.08 6.37 -3.64
C GLY A 130 12.79 6.21 -2.83
N VAL A 131 12.75 6.73 -1.60
CA VAL A 131 11.55 6.80 -0.74
C VAL A 131 11.12 8.27 -0.63
N TYR A 132 9.83 8.52 -0.44
CA TYR A 132 9.34 9.87 -0.12
C TYR A 132 9.58 10.20 1.37
N SER A 133 9.59 11.48 1.71
CA SER A 133 9.68 11.94 3.09
C SER A 133 8.31 11.85 3.78
N SER A 134 8.35 11.45 5.05
CA SER A 134 7.16 11.45 5.91
C SER A 134 7.56 11.57 7.38
N ASP A 135 6.97 12.55 8.06
CA ASP A 135 7.12 12.84 9.49
C ASP A 135 5.79 12.45 10.17
N GLY A 136 5.51 11.15 10.21
CA GLY A 136 4.18 10.57 10.43
C GLY A 136 3.23 10.75 9.23
N HIS A 137 3.23 11.93 8.61
CA HIS A 137 2.49 12.27 7.38
C HIS A 137 3.45 12.80 6.31
N LEU A 138 3.02 12.85 5.04
CA LEU A 138 3.80 13.38 3.91
C LEU A 138 4.52 14.70 4.26
N ALA A 139 5.84 14.77 4.02
CA ALA A 139 6.69 15.83 4.60
C ALA A 139 7.39 16.76 3.59
N GLY A 140 7.10 16.62 2.30
CA GLY A 140 7.60 17.53 1.25
C GLY A 140 9.06 17.28 0.83
N LEU A 141 9.64 18.15 0.02
CA LEU A 141 11.00 17.95 -0.53
C LEU A 141 12.14 18.44 0.37
N ASN A 142 11.85 18.95 1.57
CA ASN A 142 12.89 19.50 2.42
C ASN A 142 13.84 18.37 2.89
N PRO A 143 15.17 18.45 2.61
CA PRO A 143 16.12 17.39 2.93
C PRO A 143 16.35 17.18 4.43
N TRP A 144 15.82 18.07 5.27
CA TRP A 144 15.85 17.89 6.73
C TRP A 144 14.79 16.87 7.20
N GLN A 145 13.84 16.52 6.33
CA GLN A 145 12.84 15.51 6.62
C GLN A 145 13.28 14.15 6.14
N GLY A 146 13.12 13.17 7.03
CA GLY A 146 13.32 11.76 6.73
C GLY A 146 12.01 11.04 6.46
N THR A 147 12.10 9.72 6.54
CA THR A 147 10.95 8.82 6.61
C THR A 147 11.25 7.75 7.65
N GLU A 148 10.22 7.14 8.21
CA GLU A 148 10.38 6.09 9.20
C GLU A 148 10.69 4.72 8.55
N LEU A 149 11.34 3.84 9.33
CA LEU A 149 11.69 2.48 8.90
C LEU A 149 10.48 1.72 8.33
N CYS A 150 9.31 1.81 8.95
CA CYS A 150 8.10 1.14 8.49
C CYS A 150 7.71 1.57 7.07
N SER A 151 7.77 2.85 6.73
CA SER A 151 7.49 3.33 5.37
C SER A 151 8.50 2.79 4.37
N VAL A 152 9.78 2.64 4.76
CA VAL A 152 10.82 2.05 3.91
C VAL A 152 10.50 0.59 3.60
N VAL A 153 10.27 -0.24 4.63
CA VAL A 153 10.04 -1.69 4.43
C VAL A 153 8.69 -1.97 3.75
N GLU A 154 7.65 -1.19 4.04
CA GLU A 154 6.36 -1.34 3.37
C GLU A 154 6.43 -0.90 1.91
N MET A 155 7.22 0.12 1.58
CA MET A 155 7.43 0.51 0.18
C MET A 155 8.20 -0.57 -0.57
N MET A 156 9.23 -1.17 0.05
CA MET A 156 9.94 -2.32 -0.53
C MET A 156 8.98 -3.48 -0.77
N PHE A 157 8.19 -3.86 0.24
CA PHE A 157 7.23 -4.95 0.11
C PHE A 157 6.18 -4.66 -0.96
N SER A 158 5.68 -3.42 -1.05
CA SER A 158 4.77 -3.02 -2.13
C SER A 158 5.38 -3.19 -3.52
N LEU A 159 6.65 -2.78 -3.70
CA LEU A 159 7.35 -2.96 -4.96
C LEU A 159 7.56 -4.45 -5.30
N GLU A 160 7.90 -5.29 -4.32
CA GLU A 160 8.02 -6.74 -4.51
C GLU A 160 6.71 -7.38 -4.99
N VAL A 161 5.58 -6.99 -4.38
CA VAL A 161 4.26 -7.43 -4.81
C VAL A 161 3.97 -6.97 -6.25
N LEU A 162 4.23 -5.71 -6.56
CA LEU A 162 4.04 -5.16 -7.91
C LEU A 162 4.93 -5.86 -8.96
N ILE A 163 6.15 -6.23 -8.60
CA ILE A 163 7.04 -7.03 -9.47
C ILE A 163 6.43 -8.40 -9.72
N SER A 164 5.87 -9.07 -8.70
CA SER A 164 5.24 -10.38 -8.86
C SER A 164 4.02 -10.36 -9.77
N ILE A 165 3.29 -9.24 -9.81
CA ILE A 165 2.06 -9.07 -10.60
C ILE A 165 2.38 -8.61 -12.03
N PHE A 166 3.22 -7.58 -12.19
CA PHE A 166 3.45 -6.92 -13.48
C PHE A 166 4.75 -7.29 -14.17
N GLY A 167 5.72 -7.89 -13.47
CA GLY A 167 7.01 -8.28 -14.02
C GLY A 167 7.86 -7.12 -14.58
N ASP A 168 7.66 -5.89 -14.09
CA ASP A 168 8.32 -4.70 -14.63
C ASP A 168 9.63 -4.38 -13.90
N CYS A 169 10.72 -4.23 -14.67
CA CYS A 169 12.05 -3.99 -14.11
C CYS A 169 12.19 -2.62 -13.43
N GLN A 170 11.37 -1.62 -13.77
CA GLN A 170 11.45 -0.30 -13.13
C GLN A 170 11.13 -0.36 -11.63
N PHE A 171 10.24 -1.28 -11.23
CA PHE A 171 9.96 -1.50 -9.81
C PHE A 171 11.15 -2.16 -9.10
N ALA A 172 11.87 -3.06 -9.80
CA ALA A 172 13.06 -3.71 -9.27
C ALA A 172 14.24 -2.74 -9.12
N ASP A 173 14.47 -1.85 -10.09
CA ASP A 173 15.50 -0.81 -10.00
C ASP A 173 15.26 0.13 -8.80
N ARG A 174 13.99 0.48 -8.56
CA ARG A 174 13.61 1.28 -7.40
C ARG A 174 13.78 0.50 -6.10
N LEU A 175 13.36 -0.77 -6.06
CA LEU A 175 13.53 -1.64 -4.91
C LEU A 175 15.00 -1.76 -4.52
N GLU A 176 15.90 -1.98 -5.49
CA GLU A 176 17.35 -2.03 -5.27
C GLU A 176 17.84 -0.73 -4.64
N LYS A 177 17.47 0.43 -5.20
CA LYS A 177 17.86 1.73 -4.65
C LYS A 177 17.42 1.89 -3.20
N ILE A 178 16.18 1.51 -2.86
CA ILE A 178 15.67 1.61 -1.49
C ILE A 178 16.44 0.64 -0.57
N ALA A 179 16.62 -0.61 -1.00
CA ALA A 179 17.28 -1.66 -0.23
C ALA A 179 18.73 -1.33 0.14
N PHE A 180 19.47 -0.68 -0.76
CA PHE A 180 20.89 -0.38 -0.56
C PHE A 180 21.17 1.05 -0.08
N ASN A 181 20.14 1.90 0.06
CA ASN A 181 20.30 3.27 0.54
C ASN A 181 19.39 3.58 1.73
N ALA A 182 18.07 3.56 1.52
CA ALA A 182 17.11 3.93 2.56
C ALA A 182 17.10 2.91 3.71
N LEU A 183 17.06 1.61 3.40
CA LEU A 183 16.94 0.56 4.41
C LEU A 183 18.10 0.56 5.42
N PRO A 184 19.39 0.43 5.02
CA PRO A 184 20.48 0.39 5.98
C PRO A 184 20.60 1.68 6.80
N ALA A 185 20.22 2.84 6.24
CA ALA A 185 20.27 4.12 6.94
C ALA A 185 19.30 4.22 8.14
N THR A 186 18.37 3.29 8.28
CA THR A 186 17.41 3.23 9.41
C THR A 186 17.89 2.36 10.57
N PHE A 187 19.02 1.67 10.41
CA PHE A 187 19.64 0.81 11.43
C PHE A 187 21.01 1.39 11.83
N SER A 188 21.45 1.09 13.07
CA SER A 188 22.74 1.52 13.64
C SER A 188 23.55 0.35 14.16
#